data_AF-A0A8H8BY26-F1
#
_entry.id   AF-A0A8H8BY26-F1
#
_cell.length_a   1.000
_cell.length_b   1.000
_cell.length_c   1.000
_cell.angle_alpha   90.00
_cell.angle_beta   90.00
_cell.angle_gamma   90.00
#
_symmetry.space_group_name_H-M   'P 1'
#
loop_
_entity.id
_entity.type
_entity.pdbx_description
1 polymer ?
#
loop_
_entity_poly.entity_id
_entity_poly.type
_entity_poly.pdbx_seq_one_letter_code
_entity_poly.pdbx_strand_id
1 'polypeptide(L)'
;MDSLDTTMSTMSIRQFEVSRSFIRRPLHFLRRHARQILAFGLAFLFLDLVFTLQRSQPASKSIDPTHTNKERIYIASLHWNEASLIRKHWAPAVLNLVRYFGKENIYVSIVEGGSWDDTKEALTEFDLELEKLGVERTIELGNETHADVVNRPPEQTGWIDSPRGRKDLRRIPYLASLRNRAMEKLREFVARKNKKRIFDKVLWLNDVIFDTQDVLNLLSTNDGHYAAACALDFSSPPFFYDTFALRDSSGSPTISMTWPYFLSPLSRSSIQTQSPVPVQSCWNGMVIFDAAPFYAASPLQFRGLPDSLAKYHLEASECCLIHADNPLAVEKGVFVNPDVRVAYDAEARILVNPLNGHWPSLWEKIQGAWRIRWARFVGSFGRYFRRRLIADRLAKWEGGGTEVHLEAGRVCIVNEMQILVDNGWMHV
;
A
#
# COMPACT_ATOMS: atom_id res chain seq x y z
N MET A 1 -16.44 57.37 78.43
CA MET A 1 -17.53 58.37 78.36
C MET A 1 -18.10 58.30 76.96
N ASP A 2 -19.18 57.53 76.88
CA ASP A 2 -20.40 57.72 76.07
C ASP A 2 -20.26 57.91 74.55
N SER A 3 -20.60 56.90 73.73
CA SER A 3 -21.96 56.55 73.21
C SER A 3 -22.26 57.32 71.90
N LEU A 4 -22.81 56.83 70.78
CA LEU A 4 -23.57 55.63 70.42
C LEU A 4 -23.61 55.50 68.86
N ASP A 5 -23.85 54.27 68.40
CA ASP A 5 -24.59 53.83 67.19
C ASP A 5 -24.05 53.88 65.74
N THR A 6 -23.54 52.70 65.32
CA THR A 6 -24.07 51.76 64.31
C THR A 6 -24.85 52.29 63.07
N THR A 7 -24.33 51.99 61.87
CA THR A 7 -25.04 51.23 60.81
C THR A 7 -24.10 50.81 59.66
N MET A 8 -24.19 49.53 59.28
CA MET A 8 -23.50 48.89 58.15
C MET A 8 -23.88 49.51 56.80
N SER A 9 -22.91 49.69 55.91
CA SER A 9 -23.12 49.53 54.48
C SER A 9 -21.86 49.02 53.79
N THR A 10 -22.03 47.88 53.15
CA THR A 10 -21.12 47.15 52.29
C THR A 10 -20.78 47.96 51.04
N MET A 11 -19.49 48.19 50.77
CA MET A 11 -19.05 48.71 49.47
C MET A 11 -18.31 47.64 48.68
N SER A 12 -18.99 47.23 47.62
CA SER A 12 -18.67 46.16 46.67
C SER A 12 -17.41 46.43 45.84
N ILE A 13 -16.64 45.35 45.66
CA ILE A 13 -15.79 44.95 44.54
C ILE A 13 -15.75 45.94 43.36
N ARG A 14 -14.57 46.56 43.14
CA ARG A 14 -14.21 47.19 41.86
C ARG A 14 -14.14 46.11 40.76
N GLN A 15 -15.19 46.01 39.95
CA GLN A 15 -15.17 45.24 38.72
C GLN A 15 -14.28 45.95 37.67
N PHE A 16 -13.39 45.16 37.07
CA PHE A 16 -12.70 45.46 35.82
C PHE A 16 -13.71 45.69 34.68
N GLU A 17 -13.98 46.94 34.32
CA GLU A 17 -14.62 47.27 33.03
C GLU A 17 -13.60 47.15 31.90
N VAL A 18 -13.48 45.95 31.33
CA VAL A 18 -12.86 45.78 30.01
C VAL A 18 -13.79 46.41 28.98
N SER A 19 -13.28 47.45 28.30
CA SER A 19 -13.99 48.25 27.31
C SER A 19 -14.71 47.41 26.24
N ARG A 20 -16.05 47.42 26.26
CA ARG A 20 -16.95 46.84 25.25
C ARG A 20 -16.76 47.41 23.82
N SER A 21 -15.88 48.39 23.63
CA SER A 21 -15.65 49.08 22.34
C SER A 21 -14.73 48.30 21.38
N PHE A 22 -13.78 47.51 21.89
CA PHE A 22 -12.80 46.78 21.08
C PHE A 22 -13.42 45.58 20.34
N ILE A 23 -14.48 44.99 20.91
CA ILE A 23 -15.19 43.83 20.34
C ILE A 23 -16.25 44.26 19.32
N ARG A 24 -16.80 45.49 19.40
CA ARG A 24 -17.91 45.96 18.54
C ARG A 24 -17.50 46.31 17.10
N ARG A 25 -16.26 46.80 16.88
CA ARG A 25 -15.76 47.19 15.55
C ARG A 25 -15.62 46.01 14.56
N PRO A 26 -15.04 44.85 14.92
CA PRO A 26 -14.98 43.70 14.00
C PRO A 26 -16.36 43.09 13.72
N LEU A 27 -17.26 43.08 14.71
CA LEU A 27 -18.64 42.60 14.55
C LEU A 27 -19.49 43.47 13.59
N HIS A 28 -19.26 44.78 13.57
CA HIS A 28 -19.94 45.70 12.65
C HIS A 28 -19.40 45.57 11.21
N PHE A 29 -18.09 45.40 11.04
CA PHE A 29 -17.47 45.09 9.74
C PHE A 29 -17.96 43.76 9.18
N LEU A 30 -17.96 42.70 10.01
CA LEU A 30 -18.49 41.39 9.66
C LEU A 30 -19.97 41.46 9.28
N ARG A 31 -20.82 42.22 9.97
CA ARG A 31 -22.23 42.38 9.59
C ARG A 31 -22.42 43.17 8.30
N ARG A 32 -21.62 44.21 8.06
CA ARG A 32 -21.67 45.05 6.84
C ARG A 32 -21.23 44.26 5.60
N HIS A 33 -20.22 43.41 5.75
CA HIS A 33 -19.66 42.60 4.68
C HIS A 33 -20.13 41.13 4.72
N ALA A 34 -21.01 40.74 5.66
CA ALA A 34 -21.47 39.36 5.82
C ALA A 34 -22.04 38.78 4.53
N ARG A 35 -22.86 39.57 3.82
CA ARG A 35 -23.44 39.17 2.54
C ARG A 35 -22.38 38.97 1.46
N GLN A 36 -21.35 39.83 1.42
CA GLN A 36 -20.26 39.73 0.46
C GLN A 36 -19.34 38.54 0.80
N ILE A 37 -18.99 38.35 2.07
CA ILE A 37 -18.20 37.21 2.55
C ILE A 37 -18.94 35.89 2.27
N LEU A 38 -20.25 35.85 2.54
CA LEU A 38 -21.08 34.69 2.21
C LEU A 38 -21.12 34.45 0.69
N ALA A 39 -21.32 35.50 -0.12
CA ALA A 39 -21.33 35.38 -1.58
C ALA A 39 -19.98 34.90 -2.13
N PHE A 40 -18.86 35.43 -1.63
CA PHE A 40 -17.51 34.96 -1.97
C PHE A 40 -17.28 33.52 -1.53
N GLY A 41 -17.72 33.15 -0.32
CA GLY A 41 -17.63 31.78 0.17
C GLY A 41 -18.43 30.80 -0.69
N LEU A 42 -19.66 31.16 -1.05
CA LEU A 42 -20.52 30.36 -1.93
C LEU A 42 -19.93 30.27 -3.35
N ALA A 43 -19.43 31.37 -3.91
CA ALA A 43 -18.77 31.37 -5.22
C ALA A 43 -17.49 30.51 -5.20
N PHE A 44 -16.71 30.56 -4.13
CA PHE A 44 -15.55 29.71 -3.94
C PHE A 44 -15.94 28.23 -3.87
N LEU A 45 -16.94 27.86 -3.05
CA LEU A 45 -17.44 26.49 -2.95
C LEU A 45 -18.02 26.00 -4.28
N PHE A 46 -18.70 26.86 -5.03
CA PHE A 46 -19.24 26.54 -6.34
C PHE A 46 -18.13 26.29 -7.37
N LEU A 47 -17.15 27.19 -7.47
CA LEU A 47 -15.99 27.01 -8.34
C LEU A 47 -15.22 25.74 -7.95
N ASP A 48 -15.05 25.49 -6.66
CA ASP A 48 -14.38 24.31 -6.14
C ASP A 48 -15.08 23.00 -6.52
N LEU A 49 -16.41 22.99 -6.42
CA LEU A 49 -17.24 21.89 -6.86
C LEU A 49 -17.09 21.66 -8.37
N VAL A 50 -17.16 22.73 -9.17
CA VAL A 50 -16.98 22.66 -10.63
C VAL A 50 -15.60 22.11 -11.00
N PHE A 51 -14.53 22.59 -10.37
CA PHE A 51 -13.17 22.09 -10.60
C PHE A 51 -13.01 20.63 -10.19
N THR A 52 -13.61 20.23 -9.07
CA THR A 52 -13.58 18.84 -8.60
C THR A 52 -14.30 17.92 -9.57
N LEU A 53 -15.48 18.34 -10.08
CA LEU A 53 -16.24 17.61 -11.08
C LEU A 53 -15.50 17.48 -12.41
N GLN A 54 -14.93 18.58 -12.91
CA GLN A 54 -14.16 18.58 -14.16
C GLN A 54 -12.94 17.65 -14.09
N ARG A 55 -12.18 17.68 -12.98
CA ARG A 55 -11.01 16.81 -12.79
C ARG A 55 -11.37 15.34 -12.57
N SER A 56 -12.61 15.07 -12.17
CA SER A 56 -13.08 13.72 -11.88
C SER A 56 -13.64 12.99 -13.11
N GLN A 57 -13.59 13.61 -14.29
CA GLN A 57 -13.97 12.94 -15.53
C GLN A 57 -12.89 11.92 -15.92
N PRO A 58 -13.28 10.66 -16.19
CA PRO A 58 -12.34 9.66 -16.64
C PRO A 58 -11.69 10.08 -17.96
N ALA A 59 -10.38 9.83 -18.08
CA ALA A 59 -9.72 9.89 -19.37
C ALA A 59 -10.34 8.87 -20.34
N SER A 60 -10.43 9.22 -21.63
CA SER A 60 -10.86 8.28 -22.67
C SER A 60 -9.88 7.11 -22.74
N LYS A 61 -10.39 5.88 -22.65
CA LYS A 61 -9.59 4.65 -22.78
C LYS A 61 -9.74 4.09 -24.18
N SER A 62 -8.63 3.91 -24.88
CA SER A 62 -8.56 2.94 -25.99
C SER A 62 -8.06 1.62 -25.41
N ILE A 63 -8.98 0.71 -25.10
CA ILE A 63 -8.60 -0.67 -24.81
C ILE A 63 -8.41 -1.34 -26.17
N ASP A 64 -7.18 -1.71 -26.52
CA ASP A 64 -6.95 -2.65 -27.61
C ASP A 64 -7.01 -4.09 -27.04
N PRO A 65 -8.11 -4.82 -27.25
CA PRO A 65 -8.30 -6.17 -26.70
C PRO A 65 -7.35 -7.22 -27.32
N THR A 66 -6.54 -6.85 -28.31
CA THR A 66 -5.68 -7.80 -29.02
C THR A 66 -4.39 -8.18 -28.28
N HIS A 67 -4.02 -7.45 -27.22
CA HIS A 67 -2.73 -7.62 -26.53
C HIS A 67 -2.71 -8.65 -25.38
N THR A 68 -3.85 -9.12 -24.85
CA THR A 68 -3.85 -9.87 -23.57
C THR A 68 -3.91 -11.40 -23.70
N ASN A 69 -4.45 -11.95 -24.79
CA ASN A 69 -4.70 -13.40 -24.92
C ASN A 69 -3.45 -14.27 -25.22
N LYS A 70 -2.25 -13.70 -25.18
CA LYS A 70 -1.01 -14.41 -25.53
C LYS A 70 0.06 -14.38 -24.43
N GLU A 71 -0.17 -13.65 -23.34
CA GLU A 71 0.84 -13.53 -22.30
C GLU A 71 0.95 -14.80 -21.46
N ARG A 72 2.19 -15.18 -21.17
CA ARG A 72 2.51 -16.24 -20.21
C ARG A 72 2.74 -15.64 -18.84
N ILE A 73 2.02 -16.13 -17.84
CA ILE A 73 1.98 -15.54 -16.51
C ILE A 73 2.45 -16.56 -15.48
N TYR A 74 3.49 -16.19 -14.73
CA TYR A 74 3.88 -16.88 -13.50
C TYR A 74 3.11 -16.28 -12.33
N ILE A 75 2.18 -17.03 -11.74
CA ILE A 75 1.38 -16.61 -10.61
C ILE A 75 2.09 -17.03 -9.32
N ALA A 76 2.33 -16.08 -8.42
CA ALA A 76 3.01 -16.29 -7.15
C ALA A 76 2.16 -15.79 -5.97
N SER A 77 2.10 -16.57 -4.88
CA SER A 77 1.33 -16.21 -3.69
C SER A 77 1.93 -16.75 -2.39
N LEU A 78 1.67 -16.02 -1.31
CA LEU A 78 1.90 -16.46 0.06
C LEU A 78 0.56 -16.55 0.77
N HIS A 79 0.35 -17.61 1.56
CA HIS A 79 -0.88 -17.80 2.35
C HIS A 79 -0.55 -18.16 3.80
N TRP A 80 -1.33 -17.61 4.74
CA TRP A 80 -1.24 -17.96 6.16
C TRP A 80 -2.57 -17.69 6.88
N ASN A 81 -3.22 -18.72 7.42
CA ASN A 81 -4.49 -18.65 8.15
C ASN A 81 -5.69 -18.09 7.33
N GLU A 82 -5.89 -18.61 6.12
CA GLU A 82 -6.83 -18.07 5.13
C GLU A 82 -7.76 -19.14 4.52
N ALA A 83 -7.95 -20.27 5.19
CA ALA A 83 -8.63 -21.45 4.62
C ALA A 83 -10.00 -21.15 4.00
N SER A 84 -10.81 -20.33 4.68
CA SER A 84 -12.15 -19.92 4.21
C SER A 84 -12.07 -19.03 2.97
N LEU A 85 -11.12 -18.07 2.94
CA LEU A 85 -10.94 -17.16 1.82
C LEU A 85 -10.48 -17.93 0.57
N ILE A 86 -9.52 -18.85 0.74
CA ILE A 86 -8.98 -19.68 -0.33
C ILE A 86 -10.10 -20.47 -1.00
N ARG A 87 -10.87 -21.25 -0.22
CA ARG A 87 -11.93 -22.11 -0.75
C ARG A 87 -13.05 -21.32 -1.43
N LYS A 88 -13.48 -20.20 -0.85
CA LYS A 88 -14.66 -19.48 -1.32
C LYS A 88 -14.39 -18.52 -2.47
N HIS A 89 -13.19 -17.94 -2.53
CA HIS A 89 -12.92 -16.80 -3.41
C HIS A 89 -11.63 -16.95 -4.20
N TRP A 90 -10.50 -17.12 -3.52
CA TRP A 90 -9.19 -17.00 -4.16
C TRP A 90 -8.89 -18.17 -5.13
N ALA A 91 -9.05 -19.42 -4.68
CA ALA A 91 -8.80 -20.59 -5.53
C ALA A 91 -9.73 -20.62 -6.76
N PRO A 92 -11.06 -20.42 -6.63
CA PRO A 92 -11.95 -20.29 -7.79
C PRO A 92 -11.51 -19.21 -8.79
N ALA A 93 -11.03 -18.05 -8.32
CA ALA A 93 -10.56 -16.97 -9.17
C ALA A 93 -9.31 -17.38 -9.97
N VAL A 94 -8.33 -18.04 -9.34
CA VAL A 94 -7.14 -18.55 -10.03
C VAL A 94 -7.51 -19.66 -11.04
N LEU A 95 -8.44 -20.57 -10.71
CA LEU A 95 -8.94 -21.55 -11.68
C LEU A 95 -9.58 -20.89 -12.90
N ASN A 96 -10.27 -19.76 -12.71
CA ASN A 96 -10.84 -19.00 -13.82
C ASN A 96 -9.77 -18.33 -14.68
N LEU A 97 -8.69 -17.81 -14.08
CA LEU A 97 -7.52 -17.32 -14.84
C LEU A 97 -6.89 -18.43 -15.68
N VAL A 98 -6.66 -19.60 -15.07
CA VAL A 98 -6.13 -20.78 -15.77
C VAL A 98 -6.99 -21.14 -16.98
N ARG A 99 -8.32 -21.16 -16.82
CA ARG A 99 -9.25 -21.47 -17.93
C ARG A 99 -9.21 -20.40 -19.01
N TYR A 100 -9.08 -19.13 -18.63
CA TYR A 100 -9.04 -18.01 -19.56
C TYR A 100 -7.76 -17.99 -20.40
N PHE A 101 -6.58 -18.03 -19.76
CA PHE A 101 -5.28 -17.96 -20.45
C PHE A 101 -4.85 -19.31 -21.05
N GLY A 102 -5.41 -20.40 -20.54
CA GLY A 102 -5.01 -21.76 -20.89
C GLY A 102 -3.81 -22.25 -20.07
N LYS A 103 -3.84 -23.54 -19.70
CA LYS A 103 -2.83 -24.20 -18.86
C LYS A 103 -1.38 -24.04 -19.35
N GLU A 104 -1.18 -23.91 -20.66
CA GLU A 104 0.16 -23.78 -21.26
C GLU A 104 0.82 -22.42 -21.00
N ASN A 105 0.00 -21.42 -20.64
CA ASN A 105 0.43 -20.04 -20.42
C ASN A 105 0.50 -19.67 -18.94
N ILE A 106 0.08 -20.56 -18.03
CA ILE A 106 0.05 -20.29 -16.58
C ILE A 106 0.97 -21.26 -15.86
N TYR A 107 1.69 -20.74 -14.87
CA TYR A 107 2.33 -21.53 -13.82
C TYR A 107 1.91 -20.97 -12.47
N VAL A 108 1.60 -21.83 -11.51
CA VAL A 108 1.19 -21.42 -10.16
C VAL A 108 2.24 -21.79 -9.12
N SER A 109 2.71 -20.84 -8.33
CA SER A 109 3.68 -21.05 -7.25
C SER A 109 3.16 -20.48 -5.94
N ILE A 110 2.94 -21.34 -4.96
CA ILE A 110 2.39 -20.98 -3.66
C ILE A 110 3.35 -21.44 -2.56
N VAL A 111 3.59 -20.57 -1.60
CA VAL A 111 4.25 -20.91 -0.34
C VAL A 111 3.29 -20.62 0.81
N GLU A 112 3.04 -21.63 1.62
CA GLU A 112 2.21 -21.55 2.82
C GLU A 112 3.09 -21.33 4.05
N GLY A 113 2.74 -20.37 4.90
CA GLY A 113 3.58 -19.84 5.99
C GLY A 113 3.51 -20.56 7.33
N GLY A 114 2.93 -21.75 7.42
CA GLY A 114 2.76 -22.48 8.68
C GLY A 114 1.47 -22.09 9.43
N SER A 115 0.33 -22.32 8.78
CA SER A 115 -1.00 -22.01 9.27
C SER A 115 -1.43 -22.92 10.41
N TRP A 116 -2.35 -22.40 11.21
CA TRP A 116 -2.96 -23.02 12.39
C TRP A 116 -4.37 -23.53 12.08
N ASP A 117 -4.97 -23.05 10.99
CA ASP A 117 -6.28 -23.45 10.48
C ASP A 117 -6.15 -24.44 9.30
N ASP A 118 -7.27 -24.72 8.65
CA ASP A 118 -7.37 -25.66 7.53
C ASP A 118 -6.78 -25.13 6.20
N THR A 119 -5.84 -24.18 6.23
CA THR A 119 -5.26 -23.56 5.02
C THR A 119 -4.49 -24.59 4.20
N LYS A 120 -3.77 -25.51 4.86
CA LYS A 120 -3.00 -26.56 4.18
C LYS A 120 -3.92 -27.50 3.42
N GLU A 121 -5.05 -27.85 4.02
CA GLU A 121 -6.11 -28.67 3.44
C GLU A 121 -6.76 -27.92 2.27
N ALA A 122 -7.07 -26.63 2.42
CA ALA A 122 -7.63 -25.80 1.34
C ALA A 122 -6.70 -25.74 0.12
N LEU A 123 -5.39 -25.59 0.36
CA LEU A 123 -4.39 -25.58 -0.71
C LEU A 123 -4.20 -26.96 -1.33
N THR A 124 -4.33 -28.04 -0.55
CA THR A 124 -4.31 -29.42 -1.07
C THR A 124 -5.51 -29.71 -1.97
N GLU A 125 -6.71 -29.26 -1.58
CA GLU A 125 -7.92 -29.34 -2.41
C GLU A 125 -7.74 -28.56 -3.72
N PHE A 126 -7.17 -27.35 -3.64
CA PHE A 126 -6.87 -26.53 -4.81
C PHE A 126 -5.81 -27.19 -5.73
N ASP A 127 -4.81 -27.84 -5.15
CA ASP A 127 -3.79 -28.59 -5.88
C ASP A 127 -4.43 -29.65 -6.79
N LEU A 128 -5.37 -30.44 -6.25
CA LEU A 128 -6.10 -31.46 -7.01
C LEU A 128 -6.91 -30.86 -8.16
N GLU A 129 -7.51 -29.67 -7.98
CA GLU A 129 -8.23 -28.98 -9.06
C GLU A 129 -7.29 -28.49 -10.17
N LEU A 130 -6.12 -27.96 -9.81
CA LEU A 130 -5.10 -27.59 -10.80
C LEU A 130 -4.56 -28.83 -11.54
N GLU A 131 -4.49 -29.99 -10.88
CA GLU A 131 -4.07 -31.25 -11.51
C GLU A 131 -5.04 -31.71 -12.58
N LYS A 132 -6.34 -31.67 -12.27
CA LYS A 132 -7.41 -31.99 -13.24
C LYS A 132 -7.34 -31.10 -14.47
N LEU A 133 -6.93 -29.83 -14.31
CA LEU A 133 -6.72 -28.90 -15.43
C LEU A 133 -5.37 -29.09 -16.14
N GLY A 134 -4.46 -29.90 -15.58
CA GLY A 134 -3.13 -30.16 -16.12
C GLY A 134 -2.20 -28.94 -16.08
N VAL A 135 -2.38 -28.05 -15.10
CA VAL A 135 -1.55 -26.85 -14.91
C VAL A 135 -0.30 -27.21 -14.11
N GLU A 136 0.86 -26.78 -14.61
CA GLU A 136 2.11 -26.89 -13.87
C GLU A 136 2.13 -25.95 -12.67
N ARG A 137 2.57 -26.46 -11.52
CA ARG A 137 2.55 -25.71 -10.28
C ARG A 137 3.55 -26.21 -9.26
N THR A 138 3.78 -25.41 -8.23
CA THR A 138 4.44 -25.82 -6.99
C THR A 138 3.67 -25.22 -5.84
N ILE A 139 3.20 -26.08 -4.93
CA ILE A 139 2.54 -25.67 -3.69
C ILE A 139 3.38 -26.22 -2.54
N GLU A 140 4.07 -25.32 -1.86
CA GLU A 140 4.91 -25.65 -0.71
C GLU A 140 4.12 -25.40 0.58
N LEU A 141 3.83 -26.48 1.30
CA LEU A 141 3.12 -26.42 2.58
C LEU A 141 4.13 -26.26 3.73
N GLY A 142 3.92 -25.28 4.60
CA GLY A 142 4.85 -24.95 5.68
C GLY A 142 4.80 -26.00 6.80
N ASN A 143 5.94 -26.60 7.14
CA ASN A 143 6.03 -27.59 8.22
C ASN A 143 6.15 -26.97 9.62
N GLU A 144 6.49 -25.68 9.70
CA GLU A 144 6.79 -24.98 10.94
C GLU A 144 5.83 -23.81 11.08
N THR A 145 5.21 -23.68 12.25
CA THR A 145 4.34 -22.54 12.55
C THR A 145 5.16 -21.29 12.81
N HIS A 146 4.52 -20.12 12.79
CA HIS A 146 5.14 -18.89 13.27
C HIS A 146 5.67 -19.01 14.71
N ALA A 147 4.98 -19.75 15.59
CA ALA A 147 5.47 -20.01 16.94
C ALA A 147 6.78 -20.80 16.94
N ASP A 148 6.92 -21.81 16.06
CA ASP A 148 8.16 -22.57 15.92
C ASP A 148 9.29 -21.65 15.40
N VAL A 149 9.00 -20.83 14.40
CA VAL A 149 9.94 -19.88 13.79
C VAL A 149 10.47 -18.86 14.80
N VAL A 150 9.60 -18.20 15.57
CA VAL A 150 10.02 -17.14 16.52
C VAL A 150 10.73 -17.68 17.76
N ASN A 151 10.57 -18.97 18.07
CA ASN A 151 11.23 -19.62 19.21
C ASN A 151 12.56 -20.29 18.83
N ARG A 152 13.00 -20.22 17.56
CA ARG A 152 14.32 -20.73 17.16
C ARG A 152 15.45 -19.94 17.83
N PRO A 153 16.62 -20.57 18.03
CA PRO A 153 17.82 -19.85 18.42
C PRO A 153 18.12 -18.69 17.44
N PRO A 154 18.38 -17.46 17.94
CA PRO A 154 18.68 -16.34 17.07
C PRO A 154 19.88 -16.60 16.17
N GLU A 155 19.71 -16.35 14.89
CA GLU A 155 20.77 -16.48 13.90
C GLU A 155 21.63 -15.21 13.81
N GLN A 156 22.70 -15.27 13.01
CA GLN A 156 23.57 -14.13 12.78
C GLN A 156 22.86 -12.99 12.03
N THR A 157 21.92 -13.32 11.14
CA THR A 157 21.22 -12.36 10.28
C THR A 157 19.71 -12.45 10.43
N GLY A 158 19.01 -11.33 10.26
CA GLY A 158 17.55 -11.27 10.32
C GLY A 158 17.01 -11.14 11.75
N TRP A 159 17.86 -10.99 12.76
CA TRP A 159 17.48 -10.83 14.17
C TRP A 159 17.94 -9.48 14.72
N ILE A 160 17.12 -8.85 15.56
CA ILE A 160 17.38 -7.54 16.17
C ILE A 160 17.18 -7.60 17.68
N ASP A 161 17.98 -6.85 18.44
CA ASP A 161 17.70 -6.60 19.85
C ASP A 161 16.45 -5.72 19.97
N SER A 162 15.41 -6.20 20.65
CA SER A 162 14.17 -5.45 20.84
C SER A 162 14.07 -4.87 22.26
N PRO A 163 13.20 -3.87 22.48
CA PRO A 163 12.90 -3.36 23.83
C PRO A 163 12.38 -4.42 24.82
N ARG A 164 12.04 -5.62 24.34
CA ARG A 164 11.61 -6.76 25.17
C ARG A 164 12.78 -7.46 25.87
N GLY A 165 14.01 -6.99 25.68
CA GLY A 165 15.20 -7.55 26.34
C GLY A 165 15.65 -8.90 25.75
N ARG A 166 15.22 -9.21 24.53
CA ARG A 166 15.62 -10.42 23.80
C ARG A 166 15.87 -10.10 22.32
N LYS A 167 16.54 -11.01 21.63
CA LYS A 167 16.63 -10.98 20.17
C LYS A 167 15.34 -11.49 19.56
N ASP A 168 14.81 -10.74 18.61
CA ASP A 168 13.57 -11.04 17.91
C ASP A 168 13.80 -11.09 16.41
N LEU A 169 13.12 -12.04 15.76
CA LEU A 169 13.18 -12.19 14.31
C LEU A 169 12.50 -11.00 13.63
N ARG A 170 13.21 -10.38 12.69
CA ARG A 170 12.69 -9.26 11.91
C ARG A 170 11.67 -9.75 10.89
N ARG A 171 10.53 -9.07 10.83
CA ARG A 171 9.40 -9.44 9.97
C ARG A 171 9.75 -9.37 8.48
N ILE A 172 10.39 -8.28 8.05
CA ILE A 172 10.58 -8.01 6.61
C ILE A 172 11.57 -8.99 5.96
N PRO A 173 12.78 -9.24 6.51
CA PRO A 173 13.66 -10.26 5.95
C PRO A 173 13.00 -11.65 5.89
N TYR A 174 12.20 -12.00 6.90
CA TYR A 174 11.43 -13.24 6.90
C TYR A 174 10.43 -13.29 5.72
N LEU A 175 9.58 -12.28 5.54
CA LEU A 175 8.65 -12.21 4.40
C LEU A 175 9.37 -12.23 3.04
N ALA A 176 10.48 -11.50 2.92
CA ALA A 176 11.29 -11.50 1.70
C ALA A 176 11.80 -12.90 1.36
N SER A 177 12.22 -13.68 2.37
CA SER A 177 12.67 -15.07 2.17
C SER A 177 11.54 -15.98 1.64
N LEU A 178 10.33 -15.87 2.20
CA LEU A 178 9.16 -16.62 1.72
C LEU A 178 8.80 -16.24 0.28
N ARG A 179 8.84 -14.94 -0.05
CA ARG A 179 8.58 -14.49 -1.43
C ARG A 179 9.62 -15.01 -2.41
N ASN A 180 10.89 -15.03 -2.01
CA ASN A 180 11.95 -15.59 -2.84
C ASN A 180 11.81 -17.10 -3.05
N ARG A 181 11.34 -17.87 -2.06
CA ARG A 181 10.99 -19.30 -2.21
C ARG A 181 9.90 -19.50 -3.26
N ALA A 182 8.83 -18.72 -3.21
CA ALA A 182 7.77 -18.78 -4.24
C ALA A 182 8.28 -18.41 -5.64
N MET A 183 9.42 -17.72 -5.77
CA MET A 183 10.07 -17.40 -7.05
C MET A 183 11.15 -18.40 -7.48
N GLU A 184 11.47 -19.40 -6.67
CA GLU A 184 12.61 -20.30 -6.91
C GLU A 184 12.44 -21.11 -8.21
N LYS A 185 11.22 -21.59 -8.48
CA LYS A 185 10.93 -22.33 -9.72
C LYS A 185 11.15 -21.52 -10.98
N LEU A 186 10.82 -20.22 -10.94
CA LEU A 186 11.12 -19.30 -12.03
C LEU A 186 12.64 -19.26 -12.31
N ARG A 187 13.46 -19.20 -11.25
CA ARG A 187 14.93 -19.20 -11.35
C ARG A 187 15.47 -20.53 -11.86
N GLU A 188 14.90 -21.66 -11.43
CA GLU A 188 15.27 -22.99 -11.92
C GLU A 188 15.06 -23.11 -13.44
N PHE A 189 13.95 -22.57 -13.98
CA PHE A 189 13.70 -22.59 -15.42
C PHE A 189 14.77 -21.82 -16.20
N VAL A 190 15.28 -20.72 -15.66
CA VAL A 190 16.41 -19.97 -16.22
C VAL A 190 17.69 -20.78 -16.19
N ALA A 191 18.04 -21.32 -15.01
CA ALA A 191 19.29 -22.06 -14.80
C ALA A 191 19.39 -23.27 -15.74
N ARG A 192 18.27 -23.96 -15.97
CA ARG A 192 18.18 -25.11 -16.89
C ARG A 192 18.07 -24.72 -18.36
N LYS A 193 18.12 -23.43 -18.71
CA LYS A 193 17.90 -22.89 -20.07
C LYS A 193 16.61 -23.42 -20.72
N ASN A 194 15.56 -23.63 -19.94
CA ASN A 194 14.29 -24.16 -20.43
C ASN A 194 13.52 -23.07 -21.20
N LYS A 195 13.91 -22.83 -22.46
CA LYS A 195 13.31 -21.80 -23.32
C LYS A 195 11.80 -21.97 -23.54
N LYS A 196 11.23 -23.16 -23.25
CA LYS A 196 9.78 -23.40 -23.36
C LYS A 196 8.98 -22.79 -22.21
N ARG A 197 9.63 -22.41 -21.10
CA ARG A 197 9.02 -21.89 -19.87
C ARG A 197 9.57 -20.51 -19.49
N ILE A 198 9.62 -19.62 -20.49
CA ILE A 198 9.79 -18.17 -20.26
C ILE A 198 8.39 -17.57 -20.16
N PHE A 199 8.14 -16.86 -19.06
CA PHE A 199 6.92 -16.09 -18.80
C PHE A 199 7.17 -14.62 -19.11
N ASP A 200 6.14 -13.94 -19.60
CA ASP A 200 6.17 -12.52 -19.94
C ASP A 200 5.91 -11.65 -18.71
N LYS A 201 5.06 -12.14 -17.79
CA LYS A 201 4.69 -11.46 -16.55
C LYS A 201 4.82 -12.34 -15.32
N VAL A 202 5.04 -11.69 -14.18
CA VAL A 202 4.92 -12.29 -12.85
C VAL A 202 3.76 -11.61 -12.13
N LEU A 203 2.67 -12.36 -11.87
CA LEU A 203 1.51 -11.89 -11.13
C LEU A 203 1.61 -12.34 -9.67
N TRP A 204 1.71 -11.40 -8.76
CA TRP A 204 1.63 -11.64 -7.33
C TRP A 204 0.23 -11.39 -6.82
N LEU A 205 -0.32 -12.39 -6.13
CA LEU A 205 -1.62 -12.31 -5.47
C LEU A 205 -1.44 -12.51 -3.96
N ASN A 206 -1.91 -11.55 -3.17
CA ASN A 206 -2.15 -11.78 -1.75
C ASN A 206 -3.49 -12.51 -1.56
N ASP A 207 -3.91 -12.57 -0.29
CA ASP A 207 -5.20 -12.99 0.25
C ASP A 207 -6.33 -12.00 -0.03
N VAL A 208 -6.53 -11.67 -1.30
CA VAL A 208 -7.60 -10.75 -1.74
C VAL A 208 -8.61 -11.44 -2.65
N ILE A 209 -9.83 -10.91 -2.66
CA ILE A 209 -10.90 -11.26 -3.58
C ILE A 209 -10.73 -10.41 -4.86
N PHE A 210 -10.58 -11.10 -5.98
CA PHE A 210 -10.43 -10.52 -7.32
C PHE A 210 -11.16 -11.39 -8.36
N ASP A 211 -11.31 -10.87 -9.57
CA ASP A 211 -11.82 -11.63 -10.72
C ASP A 211 -10.87 -11.59 -11.93
N THR A 212 -11.19 -12.33 -12.99
CA THR A 212 -10.38 -12.35 -14.22
C THR A 212 -10.27 -10.97 -14.86
N GLN A 213 -11.31 -10.14 -14.79
CA GLN A 213 -11.30 -8.81 -15.38
C GLN A 213 -10.35 -7.87 -14.64
N ASP A 214 -10.23 -8.01 -13.31
CA ASP A 214 -9.24 -7.30 -12.50
C ASP A 214 -7.82 -7.53 -13.04
N VAL A 215 -7.47 -8.79 -13.35
CA VAL A 215 -6.15 -9.13 -13.93
C VAL A 215 -5.97 -8.60 -15.35
N LEU A 216 -7.01 -8.67 -16.19
CA LEU A 216 -6.95 -8.12 -17.57
C LEU A 216 -6.81 -6.59 -17.58
N ASN A 217 -7.49 -5.91 -16.67
CA ASN A 217 -7.35 -4.47 -16.47
C ASN A 217 -5.94 -4.14 -15.97
N LEU A 218 -5.39 -4.95 -15.05
CA LEU A 218 -4.04 -4.75 -14.55
C LEU A 218 -2.99 -4.94 -15.64
N LEU A 219 -3.16 -5.96 -16.49
CA LEU A 219 -2.33 -6.23 -17.67
C LEU A 219 -2.32 -5.08 -18.69
N SER A 220 -3.48 -4.46 -18.90
CA SER A 220 -3.63 -3.34 -19.84
C SER A 220 -3.25 -1.98 -19.27
N THR A 221 -2.79 -1.92 -18.00
CA THR A 221 -2.32 -0.67 -17.39
C THR A 221 -1.25 -0.02 -18.28
N ASN A 222 -1.39 1.27 -18.58
CA ASN A 222 -0.43 2.00 -19.42
C ASN A 222 -0.11 1.28 -20.74
N ASP A 223 -1.14 0.74 -21.41
CA ASP A 223 -1.04 -0.01 -22.67
C ASP A 223 -0.10 -1.23 -22.59
N GLY A 224 0.03 -1.83 -21.40
CA GLY A 224 0.93 -2.95 -21.13
C GLY A 224 2.41 -2.56 -20.96
N HIS A 225 2.73 -1.26 -21.05
CA HIS A 225 4.08 -0.74 -20.93
C HIS A 225 4.37 -0.25 -19.51
N TYR A 226 4.83 -1.16 -18.65
CA TYR A 226 5.24 -0.85 -17.28
C TYR A 226 6.30 -1.83 -16.79
N ALA A 227 7.03 -1.43 -15.75
CA ALA A 227 7.87 -2.34 -14.98
C ALA A 227 7.02 -3.14 -13.98
N ALA A 228 6.06 -2.45 -13.36
CA ALA A 228 5.04 -3.06 -12.52
C ALA A 228 3.73 -2.25 -12.51
N ALA A 229 2.61 -2.94 -12.36
CA ALA A 229 1.30 -2.35 -12.17
C ALA A 229 0.57 -3.00 -10.99
N CYS A 230 0.00 -2.21 -10.08
CA CYS A 230 -0.68 -2.71 -8.88
C CYS A 230 -2.16 -2.29 -8.82
N ALA A 231 -2.94 -3.08 -8.08
CA ALA A 231 -4.31 -2.76 -7.72
C ALA A 231 -4.39 -1.68 -6.62
N LEU A 232 -5.60 -1.37 -6.19
CA LEU A 232 -5.91 -0.76 -4.89
C LEU A 232 -6.58 -1.81 -4.00
N ASP A 233 -6.20 -1.88 -2.72
CA ASP A 233 -6.73 -2.85 -1.77
C ASP A 233 -7.51 -2.22 -0.61
N PHE A 234 -8.54 -2.94 -0.16
CA PHE A 234 -9.45 -2.48 0.87
C PHE A 234 -9.84 -3.61 1.83
N SER A 235 -9.73 -3.33 3.13
CA SER A 235 -10.32 -4.17 4.19
C SER A 235 -11.50 -3.50 4.87
N SER A 236 -11.51 -2.16 4.97
CA SER A 236 -12.64 -1.40 5.50
C SER A 236 -12.88 -0.15 4.66
N PRO A 237 -13.55 -0.27 3.50
CA PRO A 237 -13.87 0.88 2.65
C PRO A 237 -14.61 1.98 3.43
N PRO A 238 -14.34 3.27 3.15
CA PRO A 238 -13.55 3.80 2.03
C PRO A 238 -12.04 3.91 2.34
N PHE A 239 -11.56 3.31 3.44
CA PHE A 239 -10.17 3.39 3.84
C PHE A 239 -9.32 2.40 3.04
N PHE A 240 -8.37 2.97 2.30
CA PHE A 240 -7.33 2.25 1.59
C PHE A 240 -6.35 1.60 2.57
N TYR A 241 -5.98 0.34 2.30
CA TYR A 241 -5.26 -0.52 3.25
C TYR A 241 -3.73 -0.36 3.18
N ASP A 242 -3.08 -0.76 2.08
CA ASP A 242 -1.62 -0.88 2.04
C ASP A 242 -0.93 0.47 1.79
N THR A 243 -0.69 1.17 2.89
CA THR A 243 0.06 2.42 2.96
C THR A 243 1.57 2.24 3.17
N PHE A 244 2.02 1.00 3.43
CA PHE A 244 3.41 0.73 3.79
C PHE A 244 4.31 0.55 2.55
N ALA A 245 3.82 -0.17 1.53
CA ALA A 245 4.56 -0.37 0.29
C ALA A 245 4.38 0.80 -0.70
N LEU A 246 3.24 1.50 -0.66
CA LEU A 246 2.88 2.53 -1.64
C LEU A 246 3.65 3.84 -1.45
N ARG A 247 4.41 4.25 -2.48
CA ARG A 247 5.08 5.55 -2.56
C ARG A 247 4.65 6.27 -3.82
N ASP A 248 4.13 7.49 -3.68
CA ASP A 248 3.71 8.28 -4.83
C ASP A 248 4.88 8.60 -5.78
N SER A 249 4.61 9.23 -6.93
CA SER A 249 5.64 9.57 -7.92
C SER A 249 6.78 10.44 -7.38
N SER A 250 6.59 11.09 -6.23
CA SER A 250 7.63 11.86 -5.52
C SER A 250 8.33 11.09 -4.39
N GLY A 251 8.06 9.79 -4.25
CA GLY A 251 8.57 8.93 -3.19
C GLY A 251 7.87 9.15 -1.85
N SER A 252 6.72 9.83 -1.82
CA SER A 252 6.03 10.15 -0.56
C SER A 252 5.04 9.05 -0.17
N PRO A 253 4.88 8.73 1.13
CA PRO A 253 3.72 7.96 1.58
C PRO A 253 2.41 8.64 1.19
N THR A 254 1.32 7.87 1.16
CA THR A 254 -0.03 8.43 1.12
C THR A 254 -0.25 9.39 2.30
N ILE A 255 -1.00 10.46 2.05
CA ILE A 255 -1.32 11.50 3.06
C ILE A 255 -2.79 11.49 3.46
N SER A 256 -3.55 10.56 2.90
CA SER A 256 -4.97 10.34 3.14
C SER A 256 -5.26 8.86 2.92
N MET A 257 -6.04 8.25 3.81
CA MET A 257 -6.55 6.89 3.61
C MET A 257 -7.81 6.86 2.73
N THR A 258 -8.37 8.03 2.40
CA THR A 258 -9.48 8.15 1.45
C THR A 258 -9.01 8.85 0.18
N TRP A 259 -9.67 8.58 -0.94
CA TRP A 259 -9.39 9.20 -2.23
C TRP A 259 -9.25 10.73 -2.09
N PRO A 260 -8.28 11.40 -2.76
CA PRO A 260 -7.36 10.89 -3.77
C PRO A 260 -5.94 10.57 -3.25
N TYR A 261 -5.79 10.12 -1.99
CA TYR A 261 -4.59 9.53 -1.34
C TYR A 261 -3.24 10.28 -1.34
N PHE A 262 -2.78 10.76 -2.50
CA PHE A 262 -1.39 11.10 -2.80
C PHE A 262 -1.03 12.56 -2.51
N LEU A 263 0.23 12.77 -2.09
CA LEU A 263 0.81 14.11 -1.90
C LEU A 263 1.22 14.72 -3.24
N SER A 264 1.92 13.91 -4.06
CA SER A 264 2.41 14.28 -5.39
C SER A 264 1.26 14.80 -6.26
N PRO A 265 1.41 15.99 -6.88
CA PRO A 265 0.43 16.51 -7.82
C PRO A 265 0.15 15.54 -8.96
N LEU A 266 1.18 14.87 -9.50
CA LEU A 266 1.06 13.97 -10.65
C LEU A 266 0.24 12.72 -10.31
N SER A 267 0.61 12.00 -9.26
CA SER A 267 -0.16 10.81 -8.83
C SER A 267 -1.59 11.18 -8.43
N ARG A 268 -1.75 12.34 -7.76
CA ARG A 268 -3.08 12.83 -7.37
C ARG A 268 -3.93 13.21 -8.58
N SER A 269 -3.39 13.85 -9.61
CA SER A 269 -4.18 14.15 -10.80
C SER A 269 -4.59 12.87 -11.53
N SER A 270 -3.70 11.89 -11.66
CA SER A 270 -4.00 10.63 -12.35
C SER A 270 -5.10 9.82 -11.67
N ILE A 271 -5.08 9.71 -10.33
CA ILE A 271 -6.15 9.01 -9.59
C ILE A 271 -7.48 9.80 -9.66
N GLN A 272 -7.42 11.12 -9.86
CA GLN A 272 -8.61 11.94 -10.04
C GLN A 272 -9.27 11.71 -11.39
N THR A 273 -8.46 11.58 -12.46
CA THR A 273 -8.90 11.35 -13.84
C THR A 273 -9.07 9.87 -14.19
N GLN A 274 -9.01 8.96 -13.21
CA GLN A 274 -9.04 7.50 -13.42
C GLN A 274 -8.05 7.02 -14.50
N SER A 275 -6.84 7.59 -14.50
CA SER A 275 -5.74 7.21 -15.39
C SER A 275 -4.70 6.38 -14.62
N PRO A 276 -3.87 5.56 -15.29
CA PRO A 276 -2.74 4.90 -14.64
C PRO A 276 -1.95 5.88 -13.78
N VAL A 277 -1.81 5.55 -12.49
CA VAL A 277 -1.26 6.46 -11.50
C VAL A 277 0.22 6.21 -11.34
N PRO A 278 1.11 7.11 -11.80
CA PRO A 278 2.55 6.90 -11.66
C PRO A 278 2.93 6.97 -10.18
N VAL A 279 3.70 5.99 -9.74
CA VAL A 279 4.18 5.80 -8.36
C VAL A 279 5.64 5.35 -8.41
N GLN A 280 6.35 5.40 -7.28
CA GLN A 280 7.69 4.80 -7.18
C GLN A 280 7.64 3.35 -6.70
N SER A 281 6.57 2.95 -6.02
CA SER A 281 6.35 1.58 -5.57
C SER A 281 4.88 1.35 -5.20
N CYS A 282 4.42 0.10 -5.32
CA CYS A 282 3.09 -0.34 -4.91
C CYS A 282 3.05 -1.87 -4.68
N TRP A 283 2.02 -2.38 -4.01
CA TRP A 283 1.80 -3.83 -3.87
C TRP A 283 0.30 -4.14 -3.81
N ASN A 284 -0.38 -3.59 -2.81
CA ASN A 284 -1.82 -3.37 -2.81
C ASN A 284 -2.68 -4.60 -3.16
N GLY A 285 -2.36 -5.74 -2.53
CA GLY A 285 -3.12 -6.98 -2.66
C GLY A 285 -2.90 -7.75 -3.96
N MET A 286 -2.62 -7.07 -5.06
CA MET A 286 -2.36 -7.68 -6.37
C MET A 286 -1.44 -6.77 -7.20
N VAL A 287 -0.33 -7.32 -7.67
CA VAL A 287 0.65 -6.63 -8.51
C VAL A 287 1.16 -7.53 -9.61
N ILE A 288 1.35 -6.96 -10.80
CA ILE A 288 1.96 -7.64 -11.93
C ILE A 288 3.25 -6.95 -12.33
N PHE A 289 4.30 -7.73 -12.54
CA PHE A 289 5.61 -7.26 -12.97
C PHE A 289 5.89 -7.72 -14.40
N ASP A 290 6.65 -6.92 -15.14
CA ASP A 290 7.44 -7.44 -16.27
C ASP A 290 8.39 -8.52 -15.74
N ALA A 291 8.40 -9.70 -16.36
CA ALA A 291 9.18 -10.83 -15.86
C ALA A 291 10.68 -10.70 -16.15
N ALA A 292 11.10 -9.88 -17.12
CA ALA A 292 12.48 -9.82 -17.60
C ALA A 292 13.54 -9.60 -16.48
N PRO A 293 13.33 -8.72 -15.48
CA PRO A 293 14.30 -8.54 -14.39
C PRO A 293 14.55 -9.79 -13.55
N PHE A 294 13.58 -10.70 -13.45
CA PHE A 294 13.72 -11.95 -12.70
C PHE A 294 14.58 -13.00 -13.43
N TYR A 295 14.90 -12.76 -14.71
CA TYR A 295 15.75 -13.63 -15.52
C TYR A 295 17.16 -13.09 -15.74
N ALA A 296 17.49 -11.91 -15.22
CA ALA A 296 18.80 -11.28 -15.38
C ALA A 296 19.93 -12.10 -14.73
N ALA A 297 21.19 -11.83 -15.11
CA ALA A 297 22.36 -12.50 -14.53
C ALA A 297 22.48 -12.27 -13.01
N SER A 298 22.07 -11.09 -12.55
CA SER A 298 21.72 -10.81 -11.16
C SER A 298 20.20 -10.67 -11.08
N PRO A 299 19.45 -11.75 -10.82
CA PRO A 299 17.99 -11.73 -10.82
C PRO A 299 17.45 -10.74 -9.80
N LEU A 300 16.34 -10.09 -10.13
CA LEU A 300 15.55 -9.32 -9.17
C LEU A 300 15.05 -10.23 -8.02
N GLN A 301 15.22 -9.80 -6.77
CA GLN A 301 14.85 -10.57 -5.58
C GLN A 301 14.22 -9.67 -4.52
N PHE A 302 13.36 -10.26 -3.68
CA PHE A 302 12.86 -9.57 -2.49
C PHE A 302 13.96 -9.50 -1.43
N ARG A 303 14.04 -8.39 -0.70
CA ARG A 303 14.95 -8.22 0.43
C ARG A 303 14.36 -7.29 1.48
N GLY A 304 14.86 -7.39 2.71
CA GLY A 304 14.70 -6.35 3.72
C GLY A 304 15.91 -5.43 3.77
N LEU A 305 15.86 -4.39 4.62
CA LEU A 305 17.06 -3.59 4.92
C LEU A 305 18.10 -4.47 5.65
N PRO A 306 19.41 -4.23 5.45
CA PRO A 306 20.45 -4.96 6.17
C PRO A 306 20.35 -4.72 7.68
N ASP A 307 20.72 -5.72 8.49
CA ASP A 307 20.62 -5.63 9.95
C ASP A 307 21.43 -4.47 10.54
N SER A 308 22.54 -4.08 9.90
CA SER A 308 23.34 -2.93 10.30
C SER A 308 22.59 -1.60 10.17
N LEU A 309 21.73 -1.46 9.16
CA LEU A 309 20.86 -0.29 8.98
C LEU A 309 19.65 -0.36 9.92
N ALA A 310 19.09 -1.56 10.12
CA ALA A 310 17.98 -1.80 11.02
C ALA A 310 18.29 -1.38 12.48
N LYS A 311 19.55 -1.48 12.92
CA LYS A 311 20.02 -0.97 14.23
C LYS A 311 19.76 0.53 14.46
N TYR A 312 19.57 1.31 13.40
CA TYR A 312 19.18 2.71 13.48
C TYR A 312 17.66 2.92 13.61
N HIS A 313 16.91 1.84 13.89
CA HIS A 313 15.44 1.82 13.95
C HIS A 313 14.86 2.37 12.64
N LEU A 314 15.32 1.76 11.55
CA LEU A 314 14.87 1.99 10.20
C LEU A 314 14.43 0.66 9.61
N GLU A 315 13.30 0.65 8.93
CA GLU A 315 12.78 -0.53 8.23
C GLU A 315 12.22 -0.11 6.87
N ALA A 316 12.08 -1.04 5.94
CA ALA A 316 11.45 -0.79 4.64
C ALA A 316 10.71 -2.04 4.18
N SER A 317 9.54 -1.87 3.56
CA SER A 317 8.79 -3.01 2.99
C SER A 317 9.59 -3.67 1.86
N GLU A 318 9.67 -5.00 1.86
CA GLU A 318 10.23 -5.78 0.76
C GLU A 318 9.43 -5.57 -0.54
N CYS A 319 8.12 -5.34 -0.42
CA CYS A 319 7.23 -5.01 -1.53
C CYS A 319 7.46 -3.59 -2.08
N CYS A 320 8.12 -2.71 -1.33
CA CYS A 320 8.60 -1.42 -1.84
C CYS A 320 10.00 -1.56 -2.45
N LEU A 321 10.92 -2.22 -1.75
CA LEU A 321 12.32 -2.37 -2.16
C LEU A 321 12.46 -3.10 -3.51
N ILE A 322 11.58 -4.06 -3.80
CA ILE A 322 11.56 -4.76 -5.09
C ILE A 322 11.44 -3.81 -6.29
N HIS A 323 10.78 -2.65 -6.14
CA HIS A 323 10.68 -1.64 -7.21
C HIS A 323 11.94 -0.78 -7.31
N ALA A 324 12.54 -0.43 -6.17
CA ALA A 324 13.81 0.31 -6.14
C ALA A 324 14.96 -0.50 -6.77
N ASP A 325 14.92 -1.82 -6.63
CA ASP A 325 15.89 -2.74 -7.22
C ASP A 325 15.55 -3.15 -8.65
N ASN A 326 14.35 -2.82 -9.14
CA ASN A 326 13.91 -3.19 -10.49
C ASN A 326 14.50 -2.21 -11.53
N PRO A 327 15.42 -2.65 -12.40
CA PRO A 327 16.04 -1.77 -13.39
C PRO A 327 15.04 -1.20 -14.39
N LEU A 328 13.93 -1.90 -14.66
CA LEU A 328 12.89 -1.41 -15.57
C LEU A 328 12.04 -0.30 -14.96
N ALA A 329 12.05 -0.09 -13.64
CA ALA A 329 11.23 0.93 -12.99
C ALA A 329 11.54 2.35 -13.51
N VAL A 330 12.80 2.61 -13.90
CA VAL A 330 13.21 3.90 -14.47
C VAL A 330 12.74 4.07 -15.92
N GLU A 331 12.81 3.00 -16.72
CA GLU A 331 12.49 3.04 -18.15
C GLU A 331 10.98 2.96 -18.41
N LYS A 332 10.30 2.01 -17.76
CA LYS A 332 8.89 1.69 -18.03
C LYS A 332 7.94 2.24 -16.96
N GLY A 333 8.44 2.65 -15.79
CA GLY A 333 7.62 3.18 -14.70
C GLY A 333 6.86 2.13 -13.89
N VAL A 334 6.35 2.56 -12.74
CA VAL A 334 5.47 1.78 -11.85
C VAL A 334 4.13 2.51 -11.73
N PHE A 335 3.03 1.76 -11.82
CA PHE A 335 1.69 2.34 -11.84
C PHE A 335 0.73 1.67 -10.86
N VAL A 336 -0.15 2.45 -10.25
CA VAL A 336 -1.39 1.93 -9.65
C VAL A 336 -2.50 2.07 -10.67
N ASN A 337 -3.25 1.00 -10.91
CA ASN A 337 -4.42 1.01 -11.78
C ASN A 337 -5.69 1.32 -10.96
N PRO A 338 -6.32 2.49 -11.14
CA PRO A 338 -7.46 2.90 -10.33
C PRO A 338 -8.74 2.10 -10.58
N ASP A 339 -8.80 1.32 -11.67
CA ASP A 339 -9.93 0.47 -12.01
C ASP A 339 -9.84 -0.94 -11.43
N VAL A 340 -8.68 -1.30 -10.90
CA VAL A 340 -8.44 -2.62 -10.30
C VAL A 340 -8.51 -2.45 -8.79
N ARG A 341 -9.65 -2.84 -8.20
CA ARG A 341 -9.92 -2.66 -6.77
C ARG A 341 -10.22 -4.00 -6.15
N VAL A 342 -9.27 -4.52 -5.41
CA VAL A 342 -9.36 -5.82 -4.71
C VAL A 342 -9.70 -5.60 -3.24
N ALA A 343 -10.18 -6.62 -2.56
CA ALA A 343 -10.56 -6.49 -1.16
C ALA A 343 -10.32 -7.77 -0.36
N TYR A 344 -10.15 -7.64 0.95
CA TYR A 344 -9.86 -8.75 1.86
C TYR A 344 -11.12 -9.52 2.30
N ASP A 345 -12.31 -8.95 2.06
CA ASP A 345 -13.59 -9.59 2.33
C ASP A 345 -14.65 -9.22 1.28
N ALA A 346 -15.73 -10.00 1.24
CA ALA A 346 -16.76 -9.90 0.21
C ALA A 346 -17.58 -8.61 0.32
N GLU A 347 -17.82 -8.11 1.54
CA GLU A 347 -18.56 -6.85 1.75
C GLU A 347 -17.74 -5.68 1.19
N ALA A 348 -16.47 -5.61 1.56
CA ALA A 348 -15.55 -4.63 1.02
C ALA A 348 -15.46 -4.71 -0.51
N ARG A 349 -15.38 -5.93 -1.09
CA ARG A 349 -15.32 -6.13 -2.55
C ARG A 349 -16.55 -5.56 -3.26
N ILE A 350 -17.74 -5.75 -2.71
CA ILE A 350 -19.00 -5.23 -3.27
C ILE A 350 -19.05 -3.71 -3.18
N LEU A 351 -18.61 -3.12 -2.06
CA LEU A 351 -18.63 -1.67 -1.85
C LEU A 351 -17.72 -0.92 -2.81
N VAL A 352 -16.51 -1.43 -3.05
CA VAL A 352 -15.54 -0.76 -3.92
C VAL A 352 -15.76 -1.07 -5.40
N ASN A 353 -16.56 -2.09 -5.74
CA ASN A 353 -16.93 -2.43 -7.13
C ASN A 353 -18.44 -2.54 -7.28
N PRO A 354 -19.17 -1.42 -7.19
CA PRO A 354 -20.62 -1.43 -7.32
C PRO A 354 -21.02 -1.85 -8.74
N LEU A 355 -22.05 -2.71 -8.84
CA LEU A 355 -22.61 -3.14 -10.13
C LEU A 355 -23.16 -1.95 -10.95
N ASN A 356 -23.64 -0.91 -10.26
CA ASN A 356 -24.19 0.30 -10.86
C ASN A 356 -23.53 1.54 -10.26
N GLY A 357 -23.16 2.49 -11.11
CA GLY A 357 -22.57 3.76 -10.70
C GLY A 357 -21.04 3.73 -10.69
N HIS A 358 -20.44 4.73 -10.05
CA HIS A 358 -18.99 4.91 -9.99
C HIS A 358 -18.54 4.93 -8.54
N TRP A 359 -17.40 4.28 -8.29
CA TRP A 359 -16.68 4.40 -7.04
C TRP A 359 -15.36 5.16 -7.27
N PRO A 360 -14.97 6.10 -6.39
CA PRO A 360 -15.76 6.62 -5.27
C PRO A 360 -16.97 7.44 -5.75
N SER A 361 -18.00 7.52 -4.90
CA SER A 361 -19.16 8.38 -5.14
C SER A 361 -18.76 9.85 -5.26
N LEU A 362 -19.62 10.67 -5.89
CA LEU A 362 -19.36 12.12 -6.00
C LEU A 362 -19.13 12.78 -4.63
N TRP A 363 -19.90 12.35 -3.62
CA TRP A 363 -19.78 12.89 -2.28
C TRP A 363 -18.43 12.53 -1.63
N GLU A 364 -17.99 11.28 -1.79
CA GLU A 364 -16.65 10.86 -1.33
C GLU A 364 -15.54 11.60 -2.05
N LYS A 365 -15.69 11.89 -3.36
CA LYS A 365 -14.74 12.72 -4.10
C LYS A 365 -14.65 14.13 -3.53
N ILE A 366 -15.77 14.77 -3.23
CA ILE A 366 -15.81 16.11 -2.63
C ILE A 366 -15.17 16.09 -1.23
N GLN A 367 -15.61 15.19 -0.35
CA GLN A 367 -15.05 15.06 1.00
C GLN A 367 -13.55 14.77 0.96
N GLY A 368 -13.13 13.86 0.09
CA GLY A 368 -11.75 13.49 -0.15
C GLY A 368 -10.87 14.65 -0.60
N ALA A 369 -11.36 15.46 -1.56
CA ALA A 369 -10.66 16.65 -2.03
C ALA A 369 -10.43 17.67 -0.90
N TRP A 370 -11.37 17.83 0.01
CA TRP A 370 -11.21 18.70 1.19
C TRP A 370 -10.28 18.10 2.24
N ARG A 371 -10.43 16.80 2.55
CA ARG A 371 -9.55 16.09 3.49
C ARG A 371 -8.09 16.18 3.07
N ILE A 372 -7.79 15.99 1.78
CA ILE A 372 -6.41 16.02 1.31
C ILE A 372 -5.81 17.43 1.30
N ARG A 373 -6.61 18.47 1.05
CA ARG A 373 -6.16 19.87 1.20
C ARG A 373 -5.79 20.18 2.64
N TRP A 374 -6.64 19.77 3.58
CA TRP A 374 -6.37 19.93 5.00
C TRP A 374 -5.12 19.16 5.42
N ALA A 375 -5.00 17.88 5.07
CA ALA A 375 -3.85 17.04 5.38
C ALA A 375 -2.52 17.59 4.83
N ARG A 376 -2.55 18.25 3.66
CA ARG A 376 -1.39 18.95 3.12
C ARG A 376 -1.00 20.13 4.00
N PHE A 377 -1.95 20.97 4.38
CA PHE A 377 -1.68 22.14 5.22
C PHE A 377 -1.15 21.73 6.59
N VAL A 378 -1.89 20.92 7.34
CA VAL A 378 -1.56 20.60 8.75
C VAL A 378 -0.36 19.66 8.89
N GLY A 379 -0.15 18.75 7.94
CA GLY A 379 0.87 17.71 8.05
C GLY A 379 2.26 18.11 7.53
N SER A 380 2.43 19.32 6.97
CA SER A 380 3.69 19.68 6.28
C SER A 380 4.89 19.69 7.21
N PHE A 381 4.75 20.30 8.40
CA PHE A 381 5.80 20.33 9.40
C PHE A 381 6.16 18.92 9.88
N GLY A 382 5.19 18.12 10.31
CA GLY A 382 5.45 16.75 10.77
C GLY A 382 6.06 15.83 9.71
N ARG A 383 5.70 16.00 8.43
CA ARG A 383 6.35 15.28 7.31
C ARG A 383 7.81 15.69 7.14
N TYR A 384 8.13 16.98 7.25
CA TYR A 384 9.51 17.47 7.17
C TYR A 384 10.39 16.84 8.26
N PHE A 385 9.96 16.88 9.53
CA PHE A 385 10.76 16.31 10.63
C PHE A 385 10.94 14.80 10.52
N ARG A 386 9.90 14.05 10.13
CA ARG A 386 10.03 12.60 9.90
C ARG A 386 11.05 12.28 8.80
N ARG A 387 11.01 13.00 7.68
CA ARG A 387 11.99 12.82 6.60
C ARG A 387 13.41 13.14 7.04
N ARG A 388 13.57 14.25 7.78
CA ARG A 388 14.88 14.65 8.32
C ARG A 388 15.43 13.62 9.30
N LEU A 389 14.60 13.09 10.21
CA LEU A 389 14.99 12.05 11.14
C LEU A 389 15.49 10.79 10.41
N ILE A 390 14.77 10.33 9.39
CA ILE A 390 15.17 9.17 8.57
C ILE A 390 16.49 9.47 7.84
N ALA A 391 16.59 10.64 7.20
CA ALA A 391 17.80 11.05 6.47
C ALA A 391 19.04 11.14 7.39
N ASP A 392 18.89 11.70 8.59
CA ASP A 392 19.99 11.82 9.56
C ASP A 392 20.46 10.45 10.05
N ARG A 393 19.54 9.49 10.25
CA ARG A 393 19.87 8.11 10.64
C ARG A 393 20.52 7.33 9.52
N LEU A 394 20.01 7.47 8.30
CA LEU A 394 20.61 6.87 7.12
C LEU A 394 22.03 7.42 6.91
N ALA A 395 22.24 8.73 6.99
CA ALA A 395 23.56 9.35 6.83
C ALA A 395 24.57 8.86 7.90
N LYS A 396 24.12 8.63 9.14
CA LYS A 396 24.96 8.04 10.19
C LYS A 396 25.40 6.61 9.85
N TRP A 397 24.50 5.81 9.29
CA TRP A 397 24.83 4.46 8.85
C TRP A 397 25.79 4.48 7.65
N GLU A 398 25.53 5.32 6.65
CA GLU A 398 26.37 5.44 5.45
C GLU A 398 27.78 5.97 5.75
N GLY A 399 27.92 6.82 6.78
CA GLY A 399 29.22 7.35 7.22
C GLY A 399 29.90 6.59 8.36
N GLY A 400 29.25 5.54 8.90
CA GLY A 400 29.64 4.91 10.18
C GLY A 400 30.56 3.69 10.09
N GLY A 401 31.06 3.34 8.89
CA GLY A 401 31.83 2.12 8.66
C GLY A 401 33.11 2.33 7.84
N THR A 402 33.94 1.27 7.76
CA THR A 402 35.12 1.21 6.87
C THR A 402 34.74 0.99 5.40
N GLU A 403 33.49 0.56 5.14
CA GLU A 403 32.93 0.33 3.81
C GLU A 403 31.93 1.43 3.46
N VAL A 404 31.90 1.83 2.18
CA VAL A 404 30.89 2.76 1.67
C VAL A 404 29.57 2.02 1.50
N HIS A 405 28.61 2.32 2.36
CA HIS A 405 27.26 1.78 2.27
C HIS A 405 26.34 2.76 1.52
N LEU A 406 25.54 2.26 0.58
CA LEU A 406 24.52 3.03 -0.13
C LEU A 406 23.24 2.19 -0.23
N GLU A 407 22.12 2.72 0.25
CA GLU A 407 20.81 2.09 0.08
C GLU A 407 20.07 2.74 -1.10
N ALA A 408 19.74 1.96 -2.12
CA ALA A 408 19.03 2.43 -3.31
C ALA A 408 17.55 2.76 -3.01
N GLY A 409 16.91 1.99 -2.13
CA GLY A 409 15.50 2.10 -1.75
C GLY A 409 15.19 3.17 -0.71
N ARG A 410 15.87 4.34 -0.74
CA ARG A 410 15.70 5.40 0.29
C ARG A 410 14.25 5.83 0.50
N VAL A 411 13.45 5.82 -0.56
CA VAL A 411 12.02 6.21 -0.53
C VAL A 411 11.12 5.20 0.19
N CYS A 412 11.60 3.97 0.37
CA CYS A 412 10.90 2.91 1.08
C CYS A 412 11.13 2.94 2.60
N ILE A 413 12.17 3.65 3.04
CA ILE A 413 12.61 3.64 4.44
C ILE A 413 11.61 4.40 5.31
N VAL A 414 11.22 3.78 6.42
CA VAL A 414 10.41 4.37 7.48
C VAL A 414 11.15 4.32 8.82
N ASN A 415 10.76 5.22 9.72
CA ASN A 415 11.23 5.23 11.11
C ASN A 415 10.35 4.30 11.96
N GLU A 416 10.55 2.99 11.78
CA GLU A 416 9.82 1.93 12.47
C GLU A 416 10.74 0.72 12.64
N MET A 417 10.35 -0.22 13.50
CA MET A 417 10.90 -1.57 13.56
C MET A 417 9.75 -2.57 13.61
N GLN A 418 9.87 -3.67 12.87
CA GLN A 418 8.83 -4.70 12.78
C GLN A 418 9.41 -6.08 13.05
N ILE A 419 8.83 -6.78 14.02
CA ILE A 419 9.25 -8.12 14.42
C ILE A 419 8.13 -9.14 14.22
N LEU A 420 8.50 -10.39 14.00
CA LEU A 420 7.57 -11.50 13.96
C LEU A 420 7.19 -11.92 15.38
N VAL A 421 5.92 -12.29 15.57
CA VAL A 421 5.40 -12.92 16.79
C VAL A 421 4.59 -14.17 16.41
N ASP A 422 4.25 -14.98 17.41
CA ASP A 422 3.54 -16.26 17.22
C ASP A 422 2.26 -16.13 16.39
N ASN A 423 1.46 -15.10 16.63
CA ASN A 423 0.19 -14.84 15.96
C ASN A 423 0.25 -13.73 14.91
N GLY A 424 1.43 -13.39 14.39
CA GLY A 424 1.58 -12.39 13.34
C GLY A 424 2.85 -11.57 13.50
N TRP A 425 2.69 -10.25 13.65
CA TRP A 425 3.82 -9.33 13.77
C TRP A 425 3.43 -8.10 14.58
N MET A 426 4.43 -7.36 15.08
CA MET A 426 4.18 -6.12 15.81
C MET A 426 5.27 -5.07 15.56
N HIS A 427 4.92 -3.80 15.83
CA HIS A 427 5.89 -2.72 15.92
C HIS A 427 6.60 -2.73 17.27
N VAL A 428 7.89 -2.41 17.29
CA VAL A 428 8.71 -2.29 18.51
C VAL A 428 9.56 -1.04 18.53
#